data_AF-A0A9J8B060-F1
#
_entry.id   AF-A0A9J8B060-F1
#
_cell.length_a   1.000
_cell.length_b   1.000
_cell.length_c   1.000
_cell.angle_alpha   90.00
_cell.angle_beta   90.00
_cell.angle_gamma   90.00
#
_symmetry.space_group_name_H-M   'P 1'
#
loop_
_entity.id
_entity.type
_entity.pdbx_description
1 polymer ?
#
loop_
_entity_poly.entity_id
_entity_poly.type
_entity_poly.pdbx_seq_one_letter_code
_entity_poly.pdbx_strand_id
1 'polypeptide(L)'
;MGFRTLYAEGRFWSHKPVNDCFCPIYILNPSFCCDYRFSSVKNELLPSHPLELSEKNFQLNQDKMNFNTLRNIQGLHAPLKLQMEYRAARQIQRLPFLPSSNLALDTLRGSDDTIGFEDILNDPVQSEMMGDPHIMTEYKLGVL
;
A
#
# COMPACT_ATOMS: atom_id res chain seq x y z
N MET A 1 -7.07 -58.84 13.98
CA MET A 1 -8.39 -59.51 14.06
C MET A 1 -9.45 -58.45 13.75
N GLY A 2 -10.16 -58.38 12.63
CA GLY A 2 -10.10 -59.02 11.32
C GLY A 2 -10.86 -58.06 10.37
N PHE A 3 -10.33 -57.79 9.18
CA PHE A 3 -11.04 -56.97 8.18
C PHE A 3 -12.12 -57.84 7.53
N ARG A 4 -13.39 -57.48 7.70
CA ARG A 4 -14.48 -58.07 6.91
C ARG A 4 -14.42 -57.46 5.51
N THR A 5 -13.89 -58.22 4.56
CA THR A 5 -13.99 -57.92 3.14
C THR A 5 -15.33 -58.46 2.63
N LEU A 6 -16.28 -57.58 2.34
CA LEU A 6 -17.41 -57.93 1.47
C LEU A 6 -16.97 -57.63 0.04
N TYR A 7 -16.75 -58.69 -0.72
CA TYR A 7 -16.42 -58.64 -2.14
C TYR A 7 -17.72 -58.56 -2.92
N ALA A 8 -18.13 -57.35 -3.30
CA ALA A 8 -19.06 -57.12 -4.38
C ALA A 8 -18.56 -55.88 -5.13
N GLU A 9 -18.15 -56.08 -6.38
CA GLU A 9 -17.83 -55.01 -7.35
C GLU A 9 -16.69 -54.04 -6.95
N GLY A 10 -15.57 -54.60 -6.47
CA GLY A 10 -14.25 -54.02 -6.69
C GLY A 10 -13.97 -52.60 -6.16
N ARG A 11 -14.73 -52.11 -5.18
CA ARG A 11 -14.47 -50.79 -4.56
C ARG A 11 -14.27 -50.92 -3.05
N PHE A 12 -13.04 -50.65 -2.63
CA PHE A 12 -12.61 -50.60 -1.24
C PHE A 12 -13.08 -49.27 -0.62
N TRP A 13 -14.14 -49.31 0.19
CA TRP A 13 -14.65 -48.12 0.89
C TRP A 13 -14.13 -48.11 2.33
N SER A 14 -13.22 -47.19 2.67
CA SER A 14 -12.90 -46.85 4.06
C SER A 14 -13.70 -45.60 4.44
N HIS A 15 -14.64 -45.74 5.36
CA HIS A 15 -15.49 -44.66 5.84
C HIS A 15 -14.69 -43.73 6.78
N LYS A 16 -14.48 -42.47 6.40
CA LYS A 16 -14.08 -41.37 7.30
C LYS A 16 -14.96 -40.15 7.04
N PRO A 17 -15.46 -39.46 8.10
CA PRO A 17 -16.45 -38.39 7.97
C PRO A 17 -15.82 -37.00 7.89
N VAL A 18 -16.62 -36.05 7.40
CA VAL A 18 -16.48 -34.59 7.41
C VAL A 18 -15.94 -34.01 6.09
N ASN A 19 -16.82 -33.21 5.47
CA ASN A 19 -16.69 -32.43 4.22
C ASN A 19 -17.19 -33.17 2.97
N ASP A 20 -18.51 -33.16 2.78
CA ASP A 20 -19.18 -33.67 1.58
C ASP A 20 -18.85 -32.80 0.34
N CYS A 21 -17.68 -33.03 -0.24
CA CYS A 21 -17.41 -32.75 -1.65
C CYS A 21 -17.42 -34.09 -2.39
N PHE A 22 -18.57 -34.50 -2.92
CA PHE A 22 -18.66 -35.66 -3.80
C PHE A 22 -17.99 -35.32 -5.15
N CYS A 23 -16.74 -35.73 -5.33
CA CYS A 23 -16.07 -35.72 -6.62
C CYS A 23 -15.99 -37.17 -7.16
N PRO A 24 -16.67 -37.53 -8.27
CA PRO A 24 -16.44 -38.82 -8.92
C PRO A 24 -15.04 -38.87 -9.55
N ILE A 25 -14.38 -40.02 -9.45
CA ILE A 25 -12.94 -40.23 -9.73
C ILE A 25 -12.53 -40.08 -11.22
N TYR A 26 -13.44 -39.76 -12.14
CA TYR A 26 -13.14 -39.84 -13.59
C TYR A 26 -12.87 -38.51 -14.30
N ILE A 27 -12.48 -37.44 -13.60
CA ILE A 27 -12.07 -36.18 -14.25
C ILE A 27 -10.57 -35.95 -14.03
N LEU A 28 -9.80 -36.26 -15.08
CA LEU A 28 -8.35 -36.08 -15.21
C LEU A 28 -7.95 -34.60 -15.41
N ASN A 29 -8.47 -33.65 -14.61
CA ASN A 29 -7.92 -32.29 -14.53
C ASN A 29 -8.37 -31.55 -13.25
N PRO A 30 -7.44 -31.22 -12.31
CA PRO A 30 -7.77 -30.56 -11.03
C PRO A 30 -8.24 -29.10 -11.13
N SER A 31 -8.30 -28.51 -12.34
CA SER A 31 -8.45 -27.06 -12.51
C SER A 31 -9.89 -26.55 -12.54
N PHE A 32 -10.91 -27.42 -12.47
CA PHE A 32 -12.31 -27.04 -12.76
C PHE A 32 -13.30 -27.17 -11.59
N CYS A 33 -12.87 -27.49 -10.36
CA CYS A 33 -13.80 -27.74 -9.25
C CYS A 33 -13.98 -26.58 -8.26
N CYS A 34 -13.31 -25.44 -8.44
CA CYS A 34 -13.37 -24.32 -7.51
C CYS A 34 -13.65 -22.98 -8.21
N ASP A 35 -14.71 -22.90 -9.03
CA ASP A 35 -15.14 -21.65 -9.67
C ASP A 35 -16.56 -21.21 -9.27
N TYR A 36 -16.89 -21.37 -7.98
CA TYR A 36 -18.00 -20.65 -7.35
C TYR A 36 -17.50 -19.92 -6.10
N ARG A 37 -16.58 -18.98 -6.31
CA ARG A 37 -16.13 -18.02 -5.28
C ARG A 37 -16.69 -16.63 -5.64
N PHE A 38 -17.71 -16.20 -4.89
CA PHE A 38 -18.18 -14.82 -4.70
C PHE A 38 -17.88 -13.82 -5.84
N SER A 39 -18.87 -13.57 -6.71
CA SER A 39 -18.77 -12.60 -7.81
C SER A 39 -18.94 -11.12 -7.41
N SER A 40 -19.04 -10.77 -6.13
CA SER A 40 -19.40 -9.42 -5.68
C SER A 40 -18.39 -8.74 -4.74
N VAL A 41 -17.08 -9.00 -4.91
CA VAL A 41 -15.98 -8.25 -4.24
C VAL A 41 -14.92 -7.77 -5.25
N LYS A 42 -15.17 -7.91 -6.56
CA LYS A 42 -14.19 -7.57 -7.61
C LYS A 42 -14.20 -6.09 -8.01
N ASN A 43 -15.23 -5.33 -7.63
CA ASN A 43 -15.35 -3.91 -8.01
C ASN A 43 -14.49 -2.96 -7.17
N GLU A 44 -14.02 -3.37 -5.99
CA GLU A 44 -13.19 -2.51 -5.13
C GLU A 44 -11.69 -2.83 -5.19
N LEU A 45 -11.30 -3.95 -5.80
CA LEU A 45 -9.91 -4.40 -5.88
C LEU A 45 -9.23 -4.09 -7.21
N LEU A 46 -10.01 -3.78 -8.26
CA LEU A 46 -9.47 -3.43 -9.57
C LEU A 46 -9.83 -1.98 -9.86
N PRO A 47 -8.85 -1.15 -10.28
CA PRO A 47 -9.15 0.19 -10.76
C PRO A 47 -10.19 0.09 -11.89
N SER A 48 -11.20 0.94 -11.83
CA SER A 48 -12.21 1.00 -12.89
C SER A 48 -11.58 1.39 -14.24
N HIS A 49 -10.52 2.20 -14.17
CA HIS A 49 -9.83 2.74 -15.32
C HIS A 49 -8.33 2.40 -15.25
N PRO A 50 -7.72 1.89 -16.34
CA PRO A 50 -6.30 1.52 -16.34
C PRO A 50 -5.34 2.68 -15.98
N LEU A 51 -5.75 3.93 -16.25
CA LEU A 51 -4.97 5.12 -15.91
C LEU A 51 -5.01 5.47 -14.41
N GLU A 52 -6.04 5.04 -13.69
CA GLU A 52 -6.23 5.38 -12.27
C GLU A 52 -5.05 4.86 -11.41
N LEU A 53 -4.52 3.67 -11.71
CA LEU A 53 -3.32 3.16 -11.03
C LEU A 53 -2.07 3.93 -11.41
N SER A 54 -1.96 4.37 -12.67
CA SER A 54 -0.82 5.12 -13.16
C SER A 54 -0.74 6.48 -12.46
N GLU A 55 -1.87 7.20 -12.39
CA GLU A 55 -1.97 8.49 -11.72
C GLU A 55 -1.68 8.37 -10.23
N LYS A 56 -2.26 7.38 -9.54
CA LYS A 56 -1.98 7.13 -8.11
C LYS A 56 -0.49 6.87 -7.83
N ASN A 57 0.24 6.27 -8.77
CA ASN A 57 1.66 5.95 -8.61
C ASN A 57 2.60 6.92 -9.32
N PHE A 58 2.09 8.01 -9.88
CA PHE A 58 2.87 8.90 -10.75
C PHE A 58 4.11 9.45 -10.04
N GLN A 59 3.94 10.06 -8.87
CA GLN A 59 5.06 10.64 -8.11
C GLN A 59 6.09 9.57 -7.71
N LEU A 60 5.65 8.41 -7.21
CA LEU A 60 6.55 7.32 -6.83
C LEU A 60 7.34 6.77 -8.02
N ASN A 61 6.73 6.72 -9.20
CA ASN A 61 7.40 6.28 -10.42
C ASN A 61 8.41 7.33 -10.89
N GLN A 62 8.08 8.61 -10.81
CA GLN A 62 9.00 9.70 -11.14
C GLN A 62 10.23 9.70 -10.22
N ASP A 63 10.04 9.56 -8.90
CA ASP A 63 11.14 9.44 -7.93
C ASP A 63 12.05 8.24 -8.25
N LYS A 64 11.47 7.07 -8.55
CA LYS A 64 12.23 5.87 -8.94
C LYS A 64 13.06 6.11 -10.18
N MET A 65 12.48 6.76 -11.21
CA MET A 65 13.20 7.10 -12.42
C MET A 65 14.35 8.08 -12.13
N ASN A 66 14.11 9.11 -11.32
CA ASN A 66 15.13 10.09 -10.94
C ASN A 66 16.30 9.44 -10.19
N PHE A 67 16.03 8.60 -9.21
CA PHE A 67 17.07 7.87 -8.49
C PHE A 67 17.88 6.93 -9.38
N ASN A 68 17.22 6.27 -10.34
CA ASN A 68 17.91 5.42 -11.29
C ASN A 68 18.83 6.24 -12.22
N THR A 69 18.35 7.38 -12.70
CA THR A 69 19.14 8.32 -13.52
C THR A 69 20.35 8.85 -12.75
N LEU A 70 20.17 9.30 -11.51
CA LEU A 70 21.26 9.75 -10.65
C LEU A 70 22.30 8.65 -10.42
N ARG A 71 21.85 7.41 -10.20
CA ARG A 71 22.72 6.25 -10.07
C ARG A 71 23.54 5.98 -11.33
N ASN A 72 22.93 6.15 -12.51
CA ASN A 72 23.62 5.91 -13.78
C ASN A 72 24.67 6.97 -14.09
N ILE A 73 24.42 8.24 -13.71
CA ILE A 73 25.32 9.36 -14.01
C ILE A 73 26.44 9.45 -12.96
N GLN A 74 26.09 9.44 -11.68
CA GLN A 74 27.01 9.73 -10.57
C GLN A 74 27.43 8.46 -9.83
N GLY A 75 26.76 7.33 -10.04
CA GLY A 75 27.01 6.08 -9.32
C GLY A 75 26.17 5.94 -8.06
N LEU A 76 26.48 4.91 -7.27
CA LEU A 76 25.68 4.46 -6.12
C LEU A 76 25.59 5.45 -4.95
N HIS A 77 26.60 6.31 -4.78
CA HIS A 77 26.70 7.21 -3.63
C HIS A 77 25.67 8.36 -3.68
N ALA A 78 25.35 8.85 -4.88
CA ALA A 78 24.44 9.97 -5.09
C ALA A 78 23.00 9.69 -4.60
N PRO A 79 22.30 8.63 -5.04
CA PRO A 79 20.95 8.35 -4.56
C PRO A 79 20.93 8.03 -3.05
N LEU A 80 21.99 7.42 -2.51
CA LEU A 80 22.08 7.11 -1.08
C LEU A 80 22.20 8.38 -0.23
N LYS A 81 23.05 9.32 -0.63
CA LYS A 81 23.18 10.63 0.02
C LYS A 81 21.83 11.36 0.02
N LEU A 82 21.18 11.44 -1.15
CA LEU A 82 19.91 12.15 -1.30
C LEU A 82 18.77 11.49 -0.49
N GLN A 83 18.75 10.15 -0.41
CA GLN A 83 17.83 9.44 0.49
C GLN A 83 18.07 9.73 1.97
N MET A 84 19.34 9.90 2.39
CA MET A 84 19.65 10.30 3.78
C MET A 84 19.20 11.74 4.05
N GLU A 85 19.42 12.65 3.11
CA GLU A 85 18.96 14.04 3.21
C GLU A 85 17.44 14.12 3.31
N TYR A 86 16.69 13.34 2.51
CA TYR A 86 15.23 13.25 2.65
C TYR A 86 14.78 12.79 4.03
N ARG A 87 15.46 11.80 4.62
CA ARG A 87 15.12 11.33 5.98
C ARG A 87 15.40 12.40 7.02
N ALA A 88 16.51 13.13 6.89
CA ALA A 88 16.84 14.23 7.78
C ALA A 88 15.83 15.38 7.65
N ALA A 89 15.50 15.80 6.42
CA ALA A 89 14.52 16.85 6.15
C ALA A 89 13.14 16.53 6.74
N ARG A 90 12.72 15.26 6.67
CA ARG A 90 11.42 14.81 7.22
C ARG A 90 11.38 14.81 8.76
N GLN A 91 12.52 14.73 9.44
CA GLN A 91 12.59 14.77 10.91
C GLN A 91 12.52 16.19 11.45
N ILE A 92 12.86 17.20 10.64
CA ILE A 92 12.84 18.59 11.05
C ILE A 92 11.38 19.06 11.11
N GLN A 93 10.83 19.09 12.32
CA GLN A 93 9.49 19.62 12.58
C GLN A 93 9.59 21.05 13.11
N ARG A 94 8.61 21.87 12.74
CA ARG A 94 8.44 23.21 13.31
C ARG A 94 7.90 23.10 14.74
N LEU A 95 7.72 24.25 15.37
CA LEU A 95 7.09 24.34 16.70
C LEU A 95 5.78 23.53 16.74
N PRO A 96 5.44 22.93 17.89
CA PRO A 96 4.33 21.97 18.03
C PRO A 96 2.93 22.52 17.66
N PHE A 97 2.79 23.84 17.55
CA PHE A 97 1.56 24.52 17.20
C PHE A 97 1.41 24.80 15.69
N LEU A 98 2.49 24.70 14.91
CA LEU A 98 2.46 25.02 13.48
C LEU A 98 2.64 23.74 12.66
N PRO A 99 1.73 23.41 11.73
CA PRO A 99 1.97 22.32 10.80
C PRO A 99 3.27 22.57 10.02
N SER A 100 4.07 21.53 9.84
CA SER A 100 5.28 21.61 9.02
C SER A 100 4.88 21.64 7.55
N SER A 101 5.19 22.74 6.86
CA SER A 101 4.98 22.91 5.41
C SER A 101 5.97 22.14 4.53
N ASN A 102 6.81 21.25 5.11
CA ASN A 102 7.79 20.40 4.42
C ASN A 102 8.73 21.07 3.38
N LEU A 103 8.86 22.40 3.39
CA LEU A 103 9.64 23.18 2.41
C LEU A 103 11.03 22.61 2.10
N ALA A 104 11.79 22.19 3.12
CA ALA A 104 13.12 21.63 2.92
C ALA A 104 13.10 20.31 2.12
N LEU A 105 12.06 19.51 2.30
CA LEU A 105 11.85 18.26 1.56
C LEU A 105 11.44 18.57 0.12
N ASP A 106 10.61 19.58 -0.10
CA ASP A 106 10.12 19.97 -1.43
C ASP A 106 11.22 20.56 -2.31
N THR A 107 12.13 21.36 -1.74
CA THR A 107 13.36 21.82 -2.42
C THR A 107 14.26 20.65 -2.82
N LEU A 108 14.38 19.62 -1.99
CA LEU A 108 15.17 18.43 -2.36
C LEU A 108 14.52 17.61 -3.48
N ARG A 109 13.18 17.63 -3.58
CA ARG A 109 12.41 17.01 -4.68
C ARG A 109 12.41 17.85 -5.96
N GLY A 110 12.69 19.15 -5.85
CA GLY A 110 12.53 20.11 -6.94
C GLY A 110 11.05 20.37 -7.27
N SER A 111 10.17 20.25 -6.27
CA SER A 111 8.74 20.55 -6.40
C SER A 111 8.41 22.01 -6.08
N ASP A 112 9.39 22.78 -5.60
CA ASP A 112 9.27 24.20 -5.24
C ASP A 112 9.11 25.14 -6.46
N ASP A 113 9.55 24.70 -7.64
CA ASP A 113 9.39 25.46 -8.89
C ASP A 113 7.98 25.30 -9.52
N THR A 114 7.21 24.30 -9.10
CA THR A 114 5.93 23.92 -9.72
C THR A 114 4.77 24.16 -8.77
N ILE A 115 3.70 24.81 -9.24
CA ILE A 115 2.49 25.05 -8.44
C ILE A 115 1.44 24.00 -8.79
N GLY A 116 0.99 23.26 -7.79
CA GLY A 116 -0.04 22.22 -7.89
C GLY A 116 -1.46 22.73 -7.62
N PHE A 117 -2.44 21.84 -7.70
CA PHE A 117 -3.83 22.14 -7.32
C PHE A 117 -3.97 22.25 -5.80
N GLU A 118 -3.17 21.47 -5.08
CA GLU A 118 -3.05 21.40 -3.63
C GLU A 118 -2.65 22.75 -3.02
N ASP A 119 -1.76 23.50 -3.69
CA ASP A 119 -1.28 24.80 -3.23
C ASP A 119 -2.37 25.88 -3.31
N ILE A 120 -3.25 25.79 -4.32
CA ILE A 120 -4.32 26.78 -4.55
C ILE A 120 -5.50 26.52 -3.62
N LEU A 121 -5.84 25.24 -3.39
CA LEU A 121 -7.03 24.85 -2.65
C LEU A 121 -6.81 24.60 -1.16
N ASN A 122 -5.55 24.59 -0.70
CA ASN A 122 -5.06 24.37 0.67
C ASN A 122 -5.86 23.36 1.50
N ASP A 123 -5.24 22.24 1.89
CA ASP A 123 -5.88 21.27 2.77
C ASP A 123 -6.40 21.95 4.05
N PRO A 124 -7.65 21.68 4.50
CA PRO A 124 -8.20 22.31 5.70
C PRO A 124 -7.38 22.00 6.96
N VAL A 125 -6.55 20.94 6.91
CA VAL A 125 -5.61 20.53 7.96
C VAL A 125 -4.33 21.39 7.98
N GLN A 126 -3.98 22.03 6.86
CA GLN A 126 -2.84 22.93 6.69
C GLN A 126 -3.24 24.41 6.83
N SER A 127 -4.49 24.69 7.21
CA SER A 127 -5.00 26.05 7.40
C SER A 127 -4.16 26.82 8.43
N GLU A 128 -3.73 28.04 8.07
CA GLU A 128 -2.94 28.95 8.92
C GLU A 128 -3.75 29.57 10.08
N MET A 129 -4.89 28.98 10.45
CA MET A 129 -5.70 29.44 11.59
C MET A 129 -4.95 29.14 12.89
N MET A 130 -4.12 30.10 13.32
CA MET A 130 -3.33 30.03 14.53
C MET A 130 -4.21 30.20 15.78
N GLY A 131 -4.23 29.18 16.65
CA GLY A 131 -4.73 29.30 18.02
C GLY A 131 -3.68 29.93 18.96
N ASP A 132 -4.01 30.10 20.24
CA ASP A 132 -3.01 30.54 21.23
C ASP A 132 -1.87 29.50 21.31
N PRO A 133 -0.62 29.87 20.98
CA PRO A 133 0.52 28.95 21.00
C PRO A 133 0.75 28.27 22.34
N HIS A 134 0.37 28.94 23.44
CA HIS A 134 0.52 28.41 24.80
C HIS A 134 -0.36 27.16 24.98
N ILE A 135 -1.66 27.30 24.72
CA ILE A 135 -2.67 26.24 24.90
C ILE A 135 -2.36 25.05 23.97
N MET A 136 -1.97 25.31 22.72
CA MET A 136 -1.64 24.25 21.77
C MET A 136 -0.39 23.46 22.19
N THR A 137 0.59 24.14 22.78
CA THR A 137 1.82 23.51 23.28
C THR A 137 1.53 22.66 24.52
N GLU A 138 0.73 23.15 25.46
CA GLU A 138 0.31 22.41 26.65
C GLU A 138 -0.48 21.15 26.29
N TYR A 139 -1.41 21.24 25.33
CA TYR A 139 -2.15 20.09 24.82
C TYR A 139 -1.22 19.05 24.17
N LYS A 140 -0.23 19.50 23.38
CA LYS A 140 0.75 18.59 22.75
C LYS A 140 1.69 17.91 23.77
N LEU A 141 2.05 18.63 24.83
CA LEU A 141 2.88 18.13 25.93
C LEU A 141 2.09 17.32 26.97
N GLY A 142 0.76 17.32 26.90
CA GLY A 142 -0.12 16.57 27.81
C GLY A 142 -0.20 17.16 29.22
N VAL A 143 -0.07 18.48 29.35
CA VAL A 143 -0.05 19.20 30.64
C VAL A 143 -1.44 19.70 31.06
N LEU A 144 -2.40 19.74 30.11
CA LEU A 144 -3.81 20.09 30.30
C LEU A 144 -4.73 18.86 30.24
#